data_AF-A0A1W1BIM9-F1
#
_entry.id   AF-A0A1W1BIM9-F1
#
_cell.length_a   1.000
_cell.length_b   1.000
_cell.length_c   1.000
_cell.angle_alpha   90.00
_cell.angle_beta   90.00
_cell.angle_gamma   90.00
#
_symmetry.space_group_name_H-M   'P 1'
#
loop_
_entity.id
_entity.type
_entity.pdbx_description
1 polymer ?
#
loop_
_entity_poly.entity_id
_entity_poly.type
_entity_poly.pdbx_seq_one_letter_code
_entity_poly.pdbx_strand_id
1 'polypeptide(L)'
;MKKKYHEITVEFYLDFIQLLQDYKGSHKENRLFALKNKALLEKPKELILLWFDRNAFRKKKHLDSEKFLTNFGIANSFMGLFSLLFGFFVGMGLLSYNGIEPVNIIYYLFFAMLLPLGSMLLTLFSIFSSGKLFSFFSLFSPMHWVEKLSIYFSFKKEFDLFSENISAKLQKWIFLKRLQLLSLLFSIGLLIALVFMVVSQDIAFSWSTTLKIDANSFHSFLESVAFPWRDFFPTAVPSLELVEVSHYYRLGEKINPEMVENADKLGAWWKFLFMSTFVYALVLRFFFYLYSSYTFKKVLEKEFFDLHGVKKLIREFTSPFIETKSPKREKHLEIKKEHKKKVKTFVKKEFPKEVIEEKNIPKEIVPKIVLPKEEIIEEKNIPIETIKEEVIEEEIEEHFYHSIIAWNFSEDEVLLVNDFKNINAPFISTVGGSHTFEEDEAVIDRAEDKVIFYVKSWEPPTMDFVDFLEDLIANERVDEIEILPLGISDNSYVVTKKEFSIWNRKIEGLKSKKVWIINAE
;
A
#
# COMPACT_ATOMS: atom_id res chain seq x y z
N MET A 1 19.97 14.74 -12.60
CA MET A 1 19.12 13.69 -13.22
C MET A 1 17.83 13.57 -12.43
N LYS A 2 16.65 13.62 -13.08
CA LYS A 2 15.39 13.27 -12.41
C LYS A 2 15.39 11.76 -12.18
N LYS A 3 15.24 11.32 -10.93
CA LYS A 3 15.17 9.90 -10.55
C LYS A 3 13.82 9.36 -11.00
N LYS A 4 13.81 8.24 -11.74
CA LYS A 4 12.61 7.63 -12.31
C LYS A 4 12.26 6.36 -11.54
N TYR A 5 11.08 6.31 -10.95
CA TYR A 5 10.63 5.15 -10.18
C TYR A 5 9.87 4.16 -11.07
N HIS A 6 10.22 2.87 -10.95
CA HIS A 6 9.56 1.78 -11.68
C HIS A 6 8.72 0.88 -10.75
N GLU A 7 8.91 1.00 -9.44
CA GLU A 7 8.16 0.27 -8.41
C GLU A 7 7.91 1.15 -7.19
N ILE A 8 6.91 0.77 -6.38
CA ILE A 8 6.62 1.39 -5.09
C ILE A 8 7.67 0.88 -4.08
N THR A 9 8.70 1.69 -3.85
CA THR A 9 9.71 1.45 -2.80
C THR A 9 9.41 2.28 -1.56
N VAL A 10 10.12 2.02 -0.45
CA VAL A 10 10.02 2.88 0.76
C VAL A 10 10.43 4.31 0.44
N GLU A 11 11.45 4.48 -0.41
CA GLU A 11 11.90 5.80 -0.86
C GLU A 11 10.79 6.53 -1.62
N PHE A 12 10.18 5.86 -2.59
CA PHE A 12 9.04 6.39 -3.33
C PHE A 12 7.87 6.74 -2.42
N TYR A 13 7.52 5.86 -1.48
CA TYR A 13 6.45 6.09 -0.51
C TYR A 13 6.68 7.38 0.31
N LEU A 14 7.89 7.57 0.86
CA LEU A 14 8.25 8.77 1.64
C LEU A 14 8.27 10.03 0.77
N ASP A 15 8.81 9.92 -0.44
CA ASP A 15 8.85 11.01 -1.40
C ASP A 15 7.45 11.43 -1.87
N PHE A 16 6.56 10.47 -2.06
CA PHE A 16 5.19 10.70 -2.49
C PHE A 16 4.38 11.40 -1.40
N ILE A 17 4.56 11.01 -0.13
CA ILE A 17 3.91 11.71 1.00
C ILE A 17 4.33 13.18 1.05
N GLN A 18 5.63 13.46 0.91
CA GLN A 18 6.13 14.84 0.86
C GLN A 18 5.53 15.60 -0.33
N LEU A 19 5.47 14.97 -1.51
CA LEU A 19 4.84 15.59 -2.68
C LEU A 19 3.35 15.88 -2.44
N LEU A 20 2.60 14.96 -1.83
CA LEU A 20 1.18 15.16 -1.52
C LEU A 20 0.95 16.33 -0.55
N GLN A 21 1.87 16.59 0.38
CA GLN A 21 1.78 17.73 1.30
C GLN A 21 1.99 19.07 0.59
N ASP A 22 2.87 19.12 -0.41
CA ASP A 22 3.17 20.33 -1.20
C ASP A 22 2.26 20.51 -2.43
N TYR A 23 1.57 19.46 -2.85
CA TYR A 23 0.81 19.46 -4.10
C TYR A 23 -0.45 20.33 -3.98
N LYS A 24 -0.54 21.35 -4.83
CA LYS A 24 -1.66 22.30 -4.92
C LYS A 24 -2.46 22.21 -6.23
N GLY A 25 -2.29 21.14 -7.01
CA GLY A 25 -3.01 21.03 -8.27
C GLY A 25 -4.50 20.71 -8.06
N SER A 26 -5.29 21.00 -9.09
CA SER A 26 -6.75 20.86 -9.07
C SER A 26 -7.20 19.50 -9.64
N HIS A 27 -8.45 19.13 -9.38
CA HIS A 27 -9.07 17.96 -10.02
C HIS A 27 -9.01 18.09 -11.55
N LYS A 28 -9.25 19.29 -12.11
CA LYS A 28 -9.10 19.56 -13.55
C LYS A 28 -7.71 19.16 -14.06
N GLU A 29 -6.64 19.61 -13.39
CA GLU A 29 -5.26 19.26 -13.78
C GLU A 29 -5.02 17.75 -13.74
N ASN A 30 -5.52 17.07 -12.71
CA ASN A 30 -5.33 15.63 -12.53
C ASN A 30 -6.12 14.79 -13.54
N ARG A 31 -7.38 15.13 -13.80
CA ARG A 31 -8.20 14.44 -14.80
C ARG A 31 -7.61 14.63 -16.20
N LEU A 32 -7.20 15.86 -16.53
CA LEU A 32 -6.57 16.16 -17.81
C LEU A 32 -5.26 15.38 -18.01
N PHE A 33 -4.44 15.29 -16.95
CA PHE A 33 -3.26 14.43 -16.96
C PHE A 33 -3.62 12.96 -17.26
N ALA A 34 -4.68 12.43 -16.65
CA ALA A 34 -5.14 11.06 -16.87
C ALA A 34 -5.66 10.84 -18.29
N LEU A 35 -6.42 11.78 -18.84
CA LEU A 35 -6.95 11.74 -20.22
C LEU A 35 -5.84 11.82 -21.28
N LYS A 36 -4.77 12.58 -21.03
CA LYS A 36 -3.58 12.57 -21.91
C LYS A 36 -2.84 11.23 -21.91
N ASN A 37 -3.11 10.36 -20.92
CA ASN A 37 -2.49 9.05 -20.76
C ASN A 37 -3.55 7.93 -20.73
N LYS A 38 -4.57 8.01 -21.60
CA LYS A 38 -5.70 7.05 -21.68
C LYS A 38 -5.28 5.59 -21.60
N ALA A 39 -4.19 5.20 -22.27
CA ALA A 39 -3.65 3.82 -22.27
C ALA A 39 -3.26 3.29 -20.89
N LEU A 40 -3.07 4.17 -19.89
CA LEU A 40 -2.67 3.83 -18.53
C LEU A 40 -3.81 3.93 -17.51
N LEU A 41 -5.03 4.29 -17.92
CA LEU A 41 -6.18 4.43 -17.02
C LEU A 41 -6.52 3.12 -16.30
N GLU A 42 -6.39 1.99 -16.99
CA GLU A 42 -6.60 0.64 -16.41
C GLU A 42 -5.44 0.19 -15.49
N LYS A 43 -4.33 0.94 -15.47
CA LYS A 43 -3.11 0.62 -14.74
C LYS A 43 -2.77 1.72 -13.73
N PRO A 44 -3.52 1.82 -12.61
CA PRO A 44 -3.39 2.93 -11.66
C PRO A 44 -1.98 3.07 -11.08
N LYS A 45 -1.25 1.96 -10.91
CA LYS A 45 0.15 1.96 -10.45
C LYS A 45 1.07 2.69 -11.43
N GLU A 46 1.00 2.36 -12.71
CA GLU A 46 1.85 2.96 -13.76
C GLU A 46 1.50 4.43 -13.94
N LEU A 47 0.21 4.78 -13.94
CA LEU A 47 -0.26 6.15 -14.05
C LEU A 47 0.22 7.03 -12.88
N ILE A 48 0.19 6.52 -11.65
CA ILE A 48 0.68 7.26 -10.47
C ILE A 48 2.19 7.45 -10.52
N LEU A 49 2.95 6.43 -10.93
CA LEU A 49 4.41 6.56 -11.08
C LEU A 49 4.75 7.64 -12.10
N LEU A 50 4.06 7.64 -13.25
CA LEU A 50 4.22 8.67 -14.28
C LEU A 50 3.80 10.05 -13.78
N TRP A 51 2.68 10.14 -13.06
CA TRP A 51 2.21 11.40 -12.46
C TRP A 51 3.23 11.95 -11.47
N PHE A 52 3.81 11.08 -10.62
CA PHE A 52 4.85 11.46 -9.68
C PHE A 52 6.07 12.02 -10.43
N ASP A 53 6.57 11.33 -11.45
CA ASP A 53 7.74 11.79 -12.22
C ASP A 53 7.52 13.18 -12.84
N ARG A 54 6.28 13.46 -13.29
CA ARG A 54 5.89 14.76 -13.84
C ARG A 54 5.76 15.83 -12.76
N ASN A 55 5.33 15.48 -11.56
CA ASN A 55 5.10 16.42 -10.46
C ASN A 55 6.25 16.50 -9.43
N ALA A 56 7.27 15.66 -9.55
CA ALA A 56 8.38 15.56 -8.58
C ALA A 56 9.13 16.88 -8.36
N PHE A 57 9.10 17.80 -9.34
CA PHE A 57 9.69 19.13 -9.22
C PHE A 57 8.97 20.04 -8.20
N ARG A 58 7.71 19.72 -7.85
CA ARG A 58 6.91 20.47 -6.88
C ARG A 58 7.24 20.12 -5.43
N LYS A 59 7.92 18.98 -5.19
CA LYS A 59 8.26 18.46 -3.86
C LYS A 59 9.31 19.35 -3.19
N LYS A 60 9.00 19.92 -2.02
CA LYS A 60 10.01 20.47 -1.12
C LYS A 60 10.66 19.32 -0.36
N LYS A 61 11.99 19.30 -0.30
CA LYS A 61 12.73 18.27 0.43
C LYS A 61 12.68 18.55 1.94
N HIS A 62 11.60 18.12 2.58
CA HIS A 62 11.48 18.13 4.05
C HIS A 62 12.33 17.02 4.67
N LEU A 63 12.39 15.87 4.00
CA LEU A 63 13.22 14.72 4.32
C LEU A 63 14.01 14.32 3.06
N ASP A 64 15.33 14.22 3.19
CA ASP A 64 16.17 13.59 2.17
C ASP A 64 16.04 12.08 2.27
N SER A 65 14.99 11.53 1.64
CA SER A 65 14.63 10.11 1.69
C SER A 65 15.78 9.21 1.26
N GLU A 66 16.54 9.61 0.23
CA GLU A 66 17.67 8.85 -0.30
C GLU A 66 18.82 8.78 0.72
N LYS A 67 19.24 9.93 1.25
CA LYS A 67 20.30 10.00 2.26
C LYS A 67 19.89 9.27 3.55
N PHE A 68 18.66 9.46 3.99
CA PHE A 68 18.13 8.77 5.18
C PHE A 68 18.13 7.26 5.00
N LEU A 69 17.58 6.74 3.90
CA LEU A 69 17.55 5.31 3.63
C LEU A 69 18.94 4.71 3.40
N THR A 70 19.87 5.48 2.83
CA THR A 70 21.29 5.08 2.72
C THR A 70 21.91 4.91 4.09
N ASN A 71 21.79 5.91 4.98
CA ASN A 71 22.29 5.82 6.36
C ASN A 71 21.66 4.66 7.12
N PHE A 72 20.35 4.47 6.95
CA PHE A 72 19.63 3.36 7.57
C PHE A 72 20.06 2.00 7.00
N GLY A 73 20.37 1.93 5.71
CA GLY A 73 20.95 0.77 5.03
C GLY A 73 22.35 0.42 5.55
N ILE A 74 23.19 1.42 5.80
CA ILE A 74 24.51 1.26 6.42
C ILE A 74 24.35 0.71 7.84
N ALA A 75 23.49 1.33 8.66
CA ALA A 75 23.21 0.86 10.02
C ALA A 75 22.71 -0.60 10.04
N ASN A 76 21.84 -0.97 9.11
CA ASN A 76 21.39 -2.36 8.95
C ASN A 76 22.52 -3.31 8.57
N SER A 77 23.43 -2.89 7.70
CA SER A 77 24.56 -3.70 7.29
C SER A 77 25.50 -3.97 8.48
N PHE A 78 25.73 -2.96 9.32
CA PHE A 78 26.45 -3.12 10.58
C PHE A 78 25.73 -4.06 11.56
N MET A 79 24.42 -3.91 11.74
CA MET A 79 23.64 -4.84 12.58
C MET A 79 23.71 -6.28 12.04
N GLY A 80 23.68 -6.45 10.71
CA GLY A 80 23.82 -7.75 10.06
C GLY A 80 25.19 -8.39 10.31
N LEU A 81 26.27 -7.62 10.10
CA LEU A 81 27.63 -8.05 10.40
C LEU A 81 27.79 -8.40 11.88
N PHE A 82 27.29 -7.53 12.78
CA PHE A 82 27.31 -7.77 14.21
C PHE A 82 26.56 -9.06 14.57
N SER A 83 25.39 -9.29 13.98
CA SER A 83 24.60 -10.51 14.21
C SER A 83 25.34 -11.77 13.76
N LEU A 84 26.02 -11.72 12.62
CA LEU A 84 26.86 -12.81 12.12
C LEU A 84 28.05 -13.07 13.06
N LEU A 85 28.80 -12.03 13.44
CA LEU A 85 29.93 -12.16 14.36
C LEU A 85 29.48 -12.66 15.73
N PHE A 86 28.34 -12.17 16.23
CA PHE A 86 27.76 -12.62 17.48
C PHE A 86 27.40 -14.10 17.43
N GLY A 87 26.78 -14.57 16.34
CA GLY A 87 26.52 -15.99 16.13
C GLY A 87 27.79 -16.83 16.06
N PHE A 88 28.82 -16.32 15.39
CA PHE A 88 30.13 -16.97 15.33
C PHE A 88 30.76 -17.11 16.72
N PHE A 89 30.86 -16.03 17.49
CA PHE A 89 31.46 -16.07 18.84
C PHE A 89 30.63 -16.88 19.84
N VAL A 90 29.30 -16.85 19.74
CA VAL A 90 28.43 -17.74 20.53
C VAL A 90 28.72 -19.19 20.17
N GLY A 91 28.85 -19.52 18.88
CA GLY A 91 29.23 -20.86 18.44
C GLY A 91 30.59 -21.30 18.95
N MET A 92 31.60 -20.42 18.86
CA MET A 92 32.94 -20.66 19.42
C MET A 92 32.89 -20.94 20.92
N GLY A 93 32.11 -20.16 21.68
CA GLY A 93 31.94 -20.36 23.12
C GLY A 93 31.23 -21.66 23.47
N LEU A 94 30.15 -22.00 22.75
CA LEU A 94 29.39 -23.23 22.95
C LEU A 94 30.18 -24.50 22.60
N LEU A 95 31.13 -24.39 21.65
CA LEU A 95 31.94 -25.49 21.15
C LEU A 95 33.36 -25.50 21.73
N SER A 96 33.65 -24.60 22.67
CA SER A 96 34.98 -24.47 23.27
C SER A 96 35.37 -25.75 23.99
N TYR A 97 36.44 -26.40 23.50
CA TYR A 97 36.96 -27.65 24.05
C TYR A 97 38.34 -27.43 24.66
N ASN A 98 38.52 -27.87 25.91
CA ASN A 98 39.77 -27.72 26.66
C ASN A 98 40.58 -29.03 26.79
N GLY A 99 40.14 -30.11 26.12
CA GLY A 99 40.76 -31.44 26.22
C GLY A 99 40.37 -32.26 27.45
N ILE A 100 39.73 -31.65 28.46
CA ILE A 100 39.42 -32.28 29.75
C ILE A 100 37.93 -32.60 29.84
N GLU A 101 37.07 -31.65 29.48
CA GLU A 101 35.62 -31.83 29.54
C GLU A 101 35.03 -31.89 28.13
N PRO A 102 34.22 -32.91 27.81
CA PRO A 102 33.57 -33.00 26.51
C PRO A 102 32.51 -31.91 26.35
N VAL A 103 32.31 -31.44 25.12
CA VAL A 103 31.35 -30.38 24.78
C VAL A 103 29.93 -30.92 24.83
N ASN A 104 29.06 -30.31 25.63
CA ASN A 104 27.66 -30.75 25.74
C ASN A 104 26.81 -30.25 24.55
N ILE A 105 26.34 -31.18 23.72
CA ILE A 105 25.57 -30.91 22.51
C ILE A 105 24.22 -30.24 22.77
N ILE A 106 23.63 -30.42 23.95
CA ILE A 106 22.27 -29.91 24.26
C ILE A 106 22.25 -28.38 24.22
N TYR A 107 23.32 -27.74 24.71
CA TYR A 107 23.44 -26.28 24.65
C TYR A 107 23.54 -25.79 23.21
N TYR A 108 24.32 -26.47 22.37
CA TYR A 108 24.40 -26.12 20.95
C TYR A 108 23.04 -26.31 20.25
N LEU A 109 22.35 -27.44 20.48
CA LEU A 109 21.02 -27.72 19.93
C LEU A 109 19.96 -26.70 20.35
N PHE A 110 20.08 -26.13 21.56
CA PHE A 110 19.21 -25.03 21.96
C PHE A 110 19.35 -23.82 21.03
N PHE A 111 20.57 -23.40 20.68
CA PHE A 111 20.80 -22.28 19.76
C PHE A 111 20.60 -22.63 18.29
N ALA A 112 20.87 -23.88 17.90
CA ALA A 112 20.76 -24.37 16.53
C ALA A 112 19.33 -24.75 16.13
N MET A 113 18.45 -25.08 17.08
CA MET A 113 17.11 -25.58 16.78
C MET A 113 16.03 -24.88 17.61
N LEU A 114 16.09 -24.98 18.94
CA LEU A 114 14.98 -24.55 19.80
C LEU A 114 14.73 -23.04 19.77
N LEU A 115 15.80 -22.24 19.96
CA LEU A 115 15.73 -20.79 19.89
C LEU A 115 15.28 -20.32 18.49
N PRO A 116 15.81 -20.90 17.39
CA PRO A 116 15.29 -20.62 16.07
C PRO A 116 13.80 -20.88 15.89
N LEU A 117 13.34 -22.08 16.23
CA LEU A 117 11.93 -22.45 16.12
C LEU A 117 11.05 -21.55 16.98
N GLY A 118 11.45 -21.26 18.22
CA GLY A 118 10.74 -20.34 19.11
C GLY A 118 10.59 -18.93 18.52
N SER A 119 11.65 -18.39 17.91
CA SER A 119 11.61 -17.07 17.26
C SER A 119 10.69 -17.04 16.02
N MET A 120 10.63 -18.15 15.27
CA MET A 120 9.74 -18.29 14.10
C MET A 120 8.27 -18.46 14.53
N LEU A 121 8.01 -19.21 15.60
CA LEU A 121 6.68 -19.32 16.21
C LEU A 121 6.17 -17.95 16.69
N LEU A 122 7.04 -17.13 17.28
CA LEU A 122 6.70 -15.76 17.67
C LEU A 122 6.33 -14.89 16.46
N THR A 123 7.01 -15.10 15.32
CA THR A 123 6.68 -14.43 14.07
C THR A 123 5.32 -14.87 13.54
N LEU A 124 5.03 -16.18 13.55
CA LEU A 124 3.70 -16.70 13.22
C LEU A 124 2.62 -16.08 14.09
N PHE A 125 2.81 -16.08 15.41
CA PHE A 125 1.83 -15.55 16.35
C PHE A 125 1.64 -14.02 16.17
N SER A 126 2.71 -13.30 15.83
CA SER A 126 2.63 -11.88 15.47
C SER A 126 1.78 -11.65 14.22
N ILE A 127 1.78 -12.55 13.22
CA ILE A 127 0.94 -12.43 12.02
C ILE A 127 -0.55 -12.43 12.38
N PHE A 128 -0.98 -13.38 13.21
CA PHE A 128 -2.38 -13.58 13.57
C PHE A 128 -2.89 -12.63 14.66
N SER A 129 -2.00 -12.04 15.45
CA SER A 129 -2.38 -11.11 16.50
C SER A 129 -2.76 -9.74 15.95
N SER A 130 -3.80 -9.14 16.54
CA SER A 130 -4.31 -7.79 16.26
C SER A 130 -3.35 -6.65 16.66
N GLY A 131 -2.04 -6.93 16.80
CA GLY A 131 -1.00 -5.97 17.16
C GLY A 131 -0.64 -5.90 18.65
N LYS A 132 -1.38 -6.58 19.55
CA LYS A 132 -1.09 -6.56 21.00
C LYS A 132 0.27 -7.18 21.34
N LEU A 133 0.66 -8.25 20.66
CA LEU A 133 1.99 -8.84 20.82
C LEU A 133 3.09 -7.99 20.22
N PHE A 134 2.80 -7.29 19.12
CA PHE A 134 3.74 -6.32 18.57
C PHE A 134 4.01 -5.22 19.59
N SER A 135 2.99 -4.75 20.32
CA SER A 135 3.19 -3.81 21.44
C SER A 135 4.06 -4.40 22.56
N PHE A 136 3.82 -5.65 22.99
CA PHE A 136 4.65 -6.32 24.02
C PHE A 136 6.11 -6.50 23.57
N PHE A 137 6.34 -7.02 22.36
CA PHE A 137 7.68 -7.21 21.81
C PHE A 137 8.28 -5.93 21.22
N SER A 138 7.53 -4.82 21.15
CA SER A 138 8.07 -3.53 20.71
C SER A 138 9.19 -3.06 21.63
N LEU A 139 9.17 -3.45 22.90
CA LEU A 139 10.25 -3.22 23.86
C LEU A 139 11.59 -3.87 23.44
N PHE A 140 11.52 -4.98 22.69
CA PHE A 140 12.68 -5.66 22.10
C PHE A 140 12.89 -5.27 20.63
N SER A 141 12.01 -4.46 20.05
CA SER A 141 12.20 -3.94 18.70
C SER A 141 13.35 -2.93 18.71
N PRO A 142 14.30 -3.03 17.75
CA PRO A 142 15.26 -1.98 17.49
C PRO A 142 14.57 -0.62 17.32
N MET A 143 13.30 -0.55 16.90
CA MET A 143 12.56 0.71 16.77
C MET A 143 12.40 1.46 18.11
N HIS A 144 12.10 0.74 19.20
CA HIS A 144 11.95 1.32 20.54
C HIS A 144 13.29 1.75 21.14
N TRP A 145 14.34 0.96 20.89
CA TRP A 145 15.69 1.32 21.30
C TRP A 145 16.28 2.42 20.44
N VAL A 146 15.97 2.47 19.14
CA VAL A 146 16.36 3.56 18.25
C VAL A 146 15.67 4.85 18.68
N GLU A 147 14.41 4.85 19.11
CA GLU A 147 13.79 6.04 19.67
C GLU A 147 14.56 6.55 20.91
N LYS A 148 14.90 5.67 21.85
CA LYS A 148 15.67 6.04 23.07
C LYS A 148 17.12 6.41 22.78
N LEU A 149 17.76 5.71 21.85
CA LEU A 149 19.15 5.91 21.47
C LEU A 149 19.32 7.03 20.43
N SER A 150 18.25 7.41 19.72
CA SER A 150 18.27 8.48 18.70
C SER A 150 18.66 9.82 19.30
N ILE A 151 18.46 10.02 20.60
CA ILE A 151 18.93 11.21 21.32
C ILE A 151 20.45 11.39 21.18
N TYR A 152 21.20 10.29 21.03
CA TYR A 152 22.65 10.29 20.83
C TYR A 152 23.08 10.37 19.36
N PHE A 153 22.13 10.29 18.42
CA PHE A 153 22.42 10.23 16.99
C PHE A 153 21.91 11.45 16.23
N SER A 154 22.69 11.93 15.27
CA SER A 154 22.36 13.11 14.45
C SER A 154 21.13 12.95 13.54
N PHE A 155 20.53 11.75 13.46
CA PHE A 155 19.42 11.41 12.56
C PHE A 155 18.05 11.31 13.25
N LYS A 156 17.90 11.81 14.48
CA LYS A 156 16.65 11.74 15.26
C LYS A 156 15.47 12.36 14.52
N LYS A 157 15.63 13.59 14.01
CA LYS A 157 14.55 14.34 13.37
C LYS A 157 14.05 13.63 12.11
N GLU A 158 14.95 13.06 11.32
CA GLU A 158 14.60 12.27 10.14
C GLU A 158 13.86 10.98 10.52
N PHE A 159 14.26 10.35 11.63
CA PHE A 159 13.62 9.14 12.13
C PHE A 159 12.21 9.39 12.71
N ASP A 160 12.01 10.50 13.41
CA ASP A 160 10.70 10.92 13.92
C ASP A 160 9.74 11.15 12.74
N LEU A 161 10.20 11.90 11.73
CA LEU A 161 9.44 12.11 10.48
C LEU A 161 9.13 10.79 9.75
N PHE A 162 10.08 9.85 9.70
CA PHE A 162 9.84 8.53 9.12
C PHE A 162 8.75 7.77 9.89
N SER A 163 8.82 7.79 11.22
CA SER A 163 7.91 7.05 12.10
C SER A 163 6.50 7.62 12.08
N GLU A 164 6.34 8.94 11.98
CA GLU A 164 5.04 9.61 11.84
C GLU A 164 4.36 9.31 10.49
N ASN A 165 5.13 9.22 9.41
CA ASN A 165 4.60 9.04 8.05
C ASN A 165 4.32 7.57 7.67
N ILE A 166 4.72 6.61 8.52
CA ILE A 166 4.59 5.18 8.25
C ILE A 166 3.64 4.54 9.24
N SER A 167 2.62 3.85 8.71
CA SER A 167 1.63 3.16 9.53
C SER A 167 2.26 2.08 10.41
N ALA A 168 1.70 1.87 11.62
CA ALA A 168 2.18 0.83 12.55
C ALA A 168 2.23 -0.56 11.91
N LYS A 169 1.33 -0.84 10.96
CA LYS A 169 1.31 -2.10 10.21
C LYS A 169 2.52 -2.23 9.29
N LEU A 170 2.89 -1.17 8.56
CA LEU A 170 4.09 -1.17 7.73
C LEU A 170 5.36 -1.25 8.60
N GLN A 171 5.41 -0.53 9.73
CA GLN A 171 6.51 -0.63 10.70
C GLN A 171 6.69 -2.06 11.24
N LYS A 172 5.60 -2.74 11.59
CA LYS A 172 5.61 -4.15 12.01
C LYS A 172 6.29 -5.04 10.97
N TRP A 173 5.93 -4.91 9.69
CA TRP A 173 6.51 -5.75 8.64
C TRP A 173 7.95 -5.39 8.29
N ILE A 174 8.34 -4.12 8.41
CA ILE A 174 9.75 -3.69 8.35
C ILE A 174 10.54 -4.39 9.45
N PHE A 175 10.02 -4.38 10.69
CA PHE A 175 10.66 -5.04 11.83
C PHE A 175 10.77 -6.55 11.65
N LEU A 176 9.68 -7.24 11.29
CA LEU A 176 9.68 -8.69 11.12
C LEU A 176 10.65 -9.13 10.02
N LYS A 177 10.65 -8.46 8.86
CA LYS A 177 11.62 -8.75 7.77
C LYS A 177 13.07 -8.64 8.26
N ARG A 178 13.38 -7.61 9.06
CA ARG A 178 14.72 -7.39 9.62
C ARG A 178 15.08 -8.44 10.65
N LEU A 179 14.17 -8.76 11.56
CA LEU A 179 14.40 -9.77 12.59
C LEU A 179 14.73 -11.13 11.96
N GLN A 180 14.04 -11.51 10.88
CA GLN A 180 14.35 -12.74 10.15
C GLN A 180 15.73 -12.71 9.50
N LEU A 181 16.11 -11.60 8.86
CA LEU A 181 17.44 -11.45 8.25
C LEU A 181 18.56 -11.51 9.30
N LEU A 182 18.44 -10.78 10.40
CA LEU A 182 19.45 -10.78 11.47
C LEU A 182 19.57 -12.17 12.10
N SER A 183 18.45 -12.82 12.40
CA SER A 183 18.44 -14.18 12.96
C SER A 183 19.04 -15.21 11.99
N LEU A 184 18.88 -15.01 10.68
CA LEU A 184 19.50 -15.85 9.65
C LEU A 184 21.01 -15.65 9.64
N LEU A 185 21.49 -14.40 9.66
CA LEU A 185 22.91 -14.07 9.71
C LEU A 185 23.58 -14.60 10.99
N PHE A 186 22.90 -14.51 12.14
CA PHE A 186 23.34 -15.16 13.38
C PHE A 186 23.53 -16.66 13.20
N SER A 187 22.56 -17.33 12.59
CA SER A 187 22.60 -18.77 12.38
C SER A 187 23.68 -19.18 11.38
N ILE A 188 23.97 -18.33 10.38
CA ILE A 188 25.12 -18.50 9.47
C ILE A 188 26.42 -18.42 10.26
N GLY A 189 26.56 -17.41 11.14
CA GLY A 189 27.71 -17.31 12.05
C GLY A 189 27.89 -18.54 12.92
N LEU A 190 26.79 -19.05 13.49
CA LEU A 190 26.78 -20.28 14.31
C LEU A 190 27.23 -21.52 13.52
N LEU A 191 26.83 -21.64 12.26
CA LEU A 191 27.26 -22.72 11.38
C LEU A 191 28.73 -22.60 10.98
N ILE A 192 29.19 -21.38 10.66
CA ILE A 192 30.60 -21.10 10.36
C ILE A 192 31.47 -21.49 11.56
N ALA A 193 31.05 -21.13 12.78
CA ALA A 193 31.76 -21.52 13.99
C ALA A 193 31.82 -23.04 14.17
N LEU A 194 30.72 -23.77 13.91
CA LEU A 194 30.72 -25.24 13.96
C LEU A 194 31.74 -25.83 12.99
N VAL A 195 31.70 -25.42 11.72
CA VAL A 195 32.64 -25.92 10.70
C VAL A 195 34.07 -25.56 11.08
N PHE A 196 34.32 -24.31 11.49
CA PHE A 196 35.65 -23.85 11.90
C PHE A 196 36.19 -24.67 13.08
N MET A 197 35.38 -24.88 14.10
CA MET A 197 35.76 -25.62 15.31
C MET A 197 36.03 -27.09 15.01
N VAL A 198 35.18 -27.75 14.24
CA VAL A 198 35.34 -29.16 13.85
C VAL A 198 36.56 -29.38 12.95
N VAL A 199 36.89 -28.41 12.08
CA VAL A 199 38.08 -28.49 11.23
C VAL A 199 39.37 -28.19 12.00
N SER A 200 39.30 -27.31 12.99
CA SER A 200 40.49 -26.82 13.71
C SER A 200 40.83 -27.64 14.95
N GLN A 201 39.85 -28.30 15.56
CA GLN A 201 40.00 -29.01 16.83
C GLN A 201 39.40 -30.41 16.71
N ASP A 202 40.05 -31.38 17.36
CA ASP A 202 39.49 -32.72 17.56
C ASP A 202 38.54 -32.69 18.77
N ILE A 203 37.28 -32.33 18.50
CA ILE A 203 36.28 -32.06 19.54
C ILE A 203 35.60 -33.35 19.98
N ALA A 204 35.73 -33.68 21.26
CA ALA A 204 34.92 -34.71 21.89
C ALA A 204 33.56 -34.13 22.32
N PHE A 205 32.47 -34.59 21.69
CA PHE A 205 31.12 -34.22 22.08
C PHE A 205 30.53 -35.19 23.11
N SER A 206 29.63 -34.68 23.95
CA SER A 206 28.85 -35.44 24.92
C SER A 206 27.44 -34.91 25.03
N TRP A 207 26.57 -35.68 25.67
CA TRP A 207 25.31 -35.15 26.19
C TRP A 207 25.23 -35.42 27.68
N SER A 208 24.67 -34.46 28.41
CA SER A 208 24.34 -34.61 29.82
C SER A 208 23.19 -33.69 30.17
N THR A 209 22.23 -34.20 30.93
CA THR A 209 21.05 -33.46 31.39
C THR A 209 20.75 -33.82 32.84
N THR A 210 20.18 -32.86 33.58
CA THR A 210 19.70 -33.10 34.94
C THR A 210 18.38 -33.89 34.96
N LEU A 211 17.71 -34.02 33.81
CA LEU A 211 16.54 -34.86 33.65
C LEU A 211 16.97 -36.33 33.59
N LYS A 212 16.28 -37.21 34.31
CA LYS A 212 16.52 -38.66 34.26
C LYS A 212 15.97 -39.24 32.95
N ILE A 213 16.77 -39.15 31.89
CA ILE A 213 16.45 -39.67 30.55
C ILE A 213 17.46 -40.77 30.23
N ASP A 214 16.97 -41.94 29.81
CA ASP A 214 17.81 -43.04 29.34
C ASP A 214 18.25 -42.85 27.87
N ALA A 215 19.30 -43.57 27.47
CA ALA A 215 19.88 -43.44 26.13
C ALA A 215 18.90 -43.82 25.00
N ASN A 216 18.02 -44.81 25.22
CA ASN A 216 17.04 -45.23 24.21
C ASN A 216 15.99 -44.14 23.97
N SER A 217 15.48 -43.54 25.04
CA SER A 217 14.56 -42.40 24.97
C SER A 217 15.19 -41.20 24.27
N PHE A 218 16.46 -40.89 24.59
CA PHE A 218 17.16 -39.77 23.94
C PHE A 218 17.45 -40.04 22.46
N HIS A 219 17.87 -41.26 22.11
CA HIS A 219 18.04 -41.68 20.72
C HIS A 219 16.75 -41.54 19.91
N SER A 220 15.62 -42.02 20.45
CA SER A 220 14.31 -41.91 19.80
C SER A 220 13.89 -40.44 19.55
N PHE A 221 14.22 -39.56 20.49
CA PHE A 221 14.03 -38.12 20.31
C PHE A 221 14.90 -37.56 19.18
N LEU A 222 16.18 -37.94 19.11
CA LEU A 222 17.09 -37.50 18.06
C LEU A 222 16.69 -38.00 16.68
N GLU A 223 16.18 -39.23 16.56
CA GLU A 223 15.60 -39.74 15.31
C GLU A 223 14.37 -38.94 14.86
N SER A 224 13.55 -38.49 15.83
CA SER A 224 12.39 -37.64 15.54
C SER A 224 12.82 -36.26 15.06
N VAL A 225 13.86 -35.69 15.67
CA VAL A 225 14.49 -34.43 15.22
C VAL A 225 15.15 -34.61 13.85
N ALA A 226 15.74 -35.78 13.57
CA ALA A 226 16.35 -36.05 12.27
C ALA A 226 15.36 -36.29 11.14
N PHE A 227 14.05 -36.33 11.41
CA PHE A 227 13.01 -36.62 10.41
C PHE A 227 13.20 -35.92 9.05
N PRO A 228 13.57 -34.62 8.97
CA PRO A 228 13.69 -33.96 7.67
C PRO A 228 14.86 -34.44 6.80
N TRP A 229 15.85 -35.14 7.37
CA TRP A 229 17.05 -35.58 6.63
C TRP A 229 17.42 -37.05 6.81
N ARG A 230 16.83 -37.77 7.76
CA ARG A 230 17.25 -39.14 8.12
C ARG A 230 17.31 -40.10 6.93
N ASP A 231 16.36 -39.99 6.00
CA ASP A 231 16.25 -40.90 4.85
C ASP A 231 17.27 -40.54 3.73
N PHE A 232 17.72 -39.29 3.69
CA PHE A 232 18.67 -38.80 2.68
C PHE A 232 20.12 -38.81 3.18
N PHE A 233 20.32 -38.57 4.47
CA PHE A 233 21.62 -38.47 5.14
C PHE A 233 21.63 -39.28 6.43
N PRO A 234 21.52 -40.63 6.36
CA PRO A 234 21.48 -41.49 7.55
C PRO A 234 22.75 -41.40 8.40
N THR A 235 23.89 -41.08 7.77
CA THR A 235 25.17 -40.86 8.48
C THR A 235 25.19 -39.62 9.36
N ALA A 236 24.20 -38.72 9.23
CA ALA A 236 24.00 -37.55 10.06
C ALA A 236 22.93 -37.78 11.14
N VAL A 237 22.54 -39.03 11.37
CA VAL A 237 21.69 -39.46 12.49
C VAL A 237 22.59 -40.15 13.53
N PRO A 238 22.59 -39.70 14.80
CA PRO A 238 23.36 -40.34 15.86
C PRO A 238 22.87 -41.76 16.10
N SER A 239 23.74 -42.76 15.97
CA SER A 239 23.43 -44.15 16.32
C SER A 239 23.25 -44.32 17.83
N LEU A 240 22.48 -45.32 18.27
CA LEU A 240 22.32 -45.65 19.69
C LEU A 240 23.66 -45.85 20.41
N GLU A 241 24.62 -46.53 19.80
CA GLU A 241 25.97 -46.73 20.35
C GLU A 241 26.66 -45.38 20.65
N LEU A 242 26.64 -44.44 19.70
CA LEU A 242 27.18 -43.09 19.90
C LEU A 242 26.48 -42.38 21.06
N VAL A 243 25.16 -42.53 21.20
CA VAL A 243 24.39 -41.93 22.31
C VAL A 243 24.80 -42.53 23.65
N GLU A 244 24.94 -43.84 23.75
CA GLU A 244 25.35 -44.52 24.99
C GLU A 244 26.77 -44.14 25.39
N VAL A 245 27.72 -44.26 24.47
CA VAL A 245 29.14 -43.96 24.70
C VAL A 245 29.34 -42.49 25.05
N SER A 246 28.60 -41.56 24.43
CA SER A 246 28.79 -40.12 24.66
C SER A 246 28.03 -39.56 25.89
N HIS A 247 27.40 -40.41 26.70
CA HIS A 247 26.69 -39.99 27.90
C HIS A 247 27.65 -39.65 29.04
N TYR A 248 27.72 -38.37 29.42
CA TYR A 248 28.69 -37.87 30.40
C TYR A 248 28.09 -37.63 31.78
N TYR A 249 28.62 -38.29 32.82
CA TYR A 249 28.25 -38.07 34.23
C TYR A 249 29.35 -37.30 34.98
N ARG A 250 29.02 -36.11 35.49
CA ARG A 250 29.96 -35.22 36.20
C ARG A 250 30.38 -35.67 37.62
N LEU A 251 29.84 -36.78 38.13
CA LEU A 251 30.01 -37.19 39.54
C LEU A 251 31.26 -38.07 39.80
N GLY A 252 32.12 -38.29 38.82
CA GLY A 252 33.41 -38.94 39.02
C GLY A 252 34.56 -37.99 38.69
N GLU A 253 35.60 -37.95 39.52
CA GLU A 253 36.87 -37.27 39.23
C GLU A 253 37.60 -37.85 37.99
N LYS A 254 37.04 -38.89 37.35
CA LYS A 254 37.58 -39.56 36.17
C LYS A 254 36.48 -39.72 35.12
N ILE A 255 36.82 -39.38 33.88
CA ILE A 255 36.02 -39.67 32.67
C ILE A 255 35.73 -41.17 32.62
N ASN A 256 34.52 -41.56 32.20
CA ASN A 256 34.15 -42.97 32.03
C ASN A 256 35.19 -43.67 31.12
N PRO A 257 35.83 -44.78 31.55
CA PRO A 257 36.81 -45.50 30.72
C PRO A 257 36.31 -45.83 29.31
N GLU A 258 35.01 -46.12 29.16
CA GLU A 258 34.39 -46.39 27.86
C GLU A 258 34.42 -45.18 26.90
N MET A 259 34.34 -43.94 27.43
CA MET A 259 34.48 -42.71 26.63
C MET A 259 35.91 -42.50 26.15
N VAL A 260 36.89 -42.88 26.97
CA VAL A 260 38.31 -42.76 26.63
C VAL A 260 38.70 -43.78 25.56
N GLU A 261 38.15 -45.00 25.65
CA GLU A 261 38.38 -46.07 24.68
C GLU A 261 37.74 -45.79 23.32
N ASN A 262 36.61 -45.07 23.29
CA ASN A 262 35.88 -44.73 22.07
C ASN A 262 35.96 -43.23 21.71
N ALA A 263 37.05 -42.56 22.09
CA ALA A 263 37.22 -41.12 21.90
C ALA A 263 37.12 -40.69 20.43
N ASP A 264 37.54 -41.55 19.49
CA ASP A 264 37.45 -41.37 18.05
C ASP A 264 36.00 -41.25 17.54
N LYS A 265 35.05 -41.90 18.22
CA LYS A 265 33.61 -41.87 17.86
C LYS A 265 32.92 -40.60 18.34
N LEU A 266 33.41 -39.96 19.40
CA LEU A 266 32.76 -38.80 20.04
C LEU A 266 32.65 -37.58 19.11
N GLY A 267 33.55 -37.45 18.14
CA GLY A 267 33.49 -36.39 17.12
C GLY A 267 32.26 -36.49 16.20
N ALA A 268 31.67 -37.69 16.03
CA ALA A 268 30.65 -37.95 15.01
C ALA A 268 29.36 -37.11 15.14
N TRP A 269 29.10 -36.52 16.31
CA TRP A 269 27.98 -35.61 16.57
C TRP A 269 27.92 -34.41 15.63
N TRP A 270 29.07 -33.93 15.11
CA TRP A 270 29.10 -32.71 14.30
C TRP A 270 28.18 -32.78 13.07
N LYS A 271 27.99 -33.96 12.48
CA LYS A 271 27.11 -34.15 11.31
C LYS A 271 25.65 -33.88 11.67
N PHE A 272 25.21 -34.37 12.82
CA PHE A 272 23.86 -34.12 13.34
C PHE A 272 23.68 -32.64 13.73
N LEU A 273 24.67 -32.04 14.38
CA LEU A 273 24.65 -30.60 14.72
C LEU A 273 24.61 -29.72 13.46
N PHE A 274 25.39 -30.08 12.44
CA PHE A 274 25.39 -29.40 11.15
C PHE A 274 24.01 -29.47 10.50
N MET A 275 23.43 -30.66 10.38
CA MET A 275 22.11 -30.83 9.76
C MET A 275 21.01 -30.13 10.56
N SER A 276 21.09 -30.17 11.89
CA SER A 276 20.15 -29.45 12.77
C SER A 276 20.20 -27.94 12.53
N THR A 277 21.41 -27.34 12.52
CA THR A 277 21.59 -25.90 12.23
C THR A 277 21.15 -25.58 10.81
N PHE A 278 21.53 -26.39 9.83
CA PHE A 278 21.21 -26.15 8.42
C PHE A 278 19.70 -26.20 8.17
N VAL A 279 19.02 -27.26 8.59
CA VAL A 279 17.58 -27.42 8.33
C VAL A 279 16.76 -26.43 9.18
N TYR A 280 16.94 -26.44 10.50
CA TYR A 280 16.06 -25.69 11.40
C TYR A 280 16.42 -24.21 11.50
N ALA A 281 17.71 -23.85 11.50
CA ALA A 281 18.10 -22.45 11.66
C ALA A 281 18.28 -21.70 10.33
N LEU A 282 18.67 -22.38 9.25
CA LEU A 282 18.92 -21.74 7.96
C LEU A 282 17.78 -21.95 6.97
N VAL A 283 17.46 -23.19 6.59
CA VAL A 283 16.48 -23.48 5.53
C VAL A 283 15.09 -22.97 5.91
N LEU A 284 14.56 -23.39 7.06
CA LEU A 284 13.24 -22.92 7.51
C LEU A 284 13.21 -21.40 7.64
N ARG A 285 14.26 -20.81 8.21
CA ARG A 285 14.32 -19.36 8.40
C ARG A 285 14.44 -18.59 7.09
N PHE A 286 15.14 -19.13 6.09
CA PHE A 286 15.21 -18.54 4.78
C PHE A 286 13.81 -18.41 4.16
N PHE A 287 12.95 -19.43 4.30
CA PHE A 287 11.54 -19.33 3.89
C PHE A 287 10.77 -18.27 4.68
N PHE A 288 10.99 -18.13 5.99
CA PHE A 288 10.39 -17.05 6.78
C PHE A 288 10.87 -15.66 6.35
N TYR A 289 12.14 -15.53 5.98
CA TYR A 289 12.68 -14.30 5.42
C TYR A 289 12.05 -13.97 4.06
N LEU A 290 11.91 -14.95 3.17
CA LEU A 290 11.22 -14.77 1.88
C LEU A 290 9.76 -14.37 2.10
N TYR A 291 9.04 -15.07 2.99
CA TYR A 291 7.65 -14.79 3.31
C TYR A 291 7.45 -13.38 3.89
N SER A 292 8.29 -12.98 4.84
CA SER A 292 8.23 -11.63 5.43
C SER A 292 8.63 -10.55 4.43
N SER A 293 9.57 -10.82 3.52
CA SER A 293 9.95 -9.92 2.43
C SER A 293 8.83 -9.73 1.41
N TYR A 294 8.18 -10.81 1.01
CA TYR A 294 7.03 -10.79 0.12
C TYR A 294 5.86 -10.02 0.74
N THR A 295 5.52 -10.35 2.00
CA THR A 295 4.40 -9.70 2.69
C THR A 295 4.68 -8.22 2.95
N PHE A 296 5.93 -7.86 3.27
CA PHE A 296 6.35 -6.46 3.35
C PHE A 296 6.09 -5.71 2.03
N LYS A 297 6.46 -6.27 0.87
CA LYS A 297 6.19 -5.64 -0.44
C LYS A 297 4.69 -5.45 -0.67
N LYS A 298 3.88 -6.48 -0.39
CA LYS A 298 2.41 -6.42 -0.53
C LYS A 298 1.78 -5.40 0.40
N VAL A 299 2.22 -5.32 1.65
CA VAL A 299 1.72 -4.35 2.62
C VAL A 299 2.15 -2.94 2.23
N LEU A 300 3.40 -2.73 1.79
CA LEU A 300 3.85 -1.42 1.32
C LEU A 300 2.99 -0.92 0.15
N GLU A 301 2.74 -1.76 -0.86
CA GLU A 301 1.87 -1.40 -1.99
C GLU A 301 0.44 -1.11 -1.53
N LYS A 302 -0.13 -1.97 -0.68
CA LYS A 302 -1.49 -1.76 -0.16
C LYS A 302 -1.62 -0.47 0.63
N GLU A 303 -0.72 -0.24 1.59
CA GLU A 303 -0.73 0.97 2.44
C GLU A 303 -0.52 2.23 1.60
N PHE A 304 0.31 2.18 0.56
CA PHE A 304 0.47 3.27 -0.40
C PHE A 304 -0.86 3.63 -1.07
N PHE A 305 -1.59 2.65 -1.62
CA PHE A 305 -2.91 2.88 -2.21
C PHE A 305 -3.98 3.26 -1.18
N ASP A 306 -3.77 2.92 0.09
CA ASP A 306 -4.66 3.29 1.17
C ASP A 306 -4.48 4.73 1.68
N LEU A 307 -3.38 5.41 1.32
CA LEU A 307 -3.14 6.81 1.67
C LEU A 307 -4.28 7.70 1.15
N HIS A 308 -4.79 8.58 2.02
CA HIS A 308 -5.91 9.47 1.68
C HIS A 308 -5.61 10.33 0.44
N GLY A 309 -4.40 10.88 0.32
CA GLY A 309 -4.00 11.67 -0.85
C GLY A 309 -3.90 10.84 -2.13
N VAL A 310 -3.48 9.57 -2.05
CA VAL A 310 -3.44 8.65 -3.20
C VAL A 310 -4.86 8.27 -3.62
N LYS A 311 -5.75 7.93 -2.69
CA LYS A 311 -7.16 7.65 -2.97
C LYS A 311 -7.86 8.83 -3.64
N LYS A 312 -7.63 10.04 -3.10
CA LYS A 312 -8.14 11.28 -3.69
C LYS A 312 -7.63 11.46 -5.13
N LEU A 313 -6.32 11.27 -5.34
CA LEU A 313 -5.71 11.43 -6.65
C LEU A 313 -6.24 10.41 -7.67
N ILE A 314 -6.34 9.13 -7.28
CA ILE A 314 -6.93 8.09 -8.14
C ILE A 314 -8.37 8.44 -8.50
N ARG A 315 -9.16 8.88 -7.52
CA ARG A 315 -10.53 9.33 -7.78
C ARG A 315 -10.56 10.45 -8.81
N GLU A 316 -9.71 11.48 -8.64
CA GLU A 316 -9.60 12.60 -9.58
C GLU A 316 -9.10 12.17 -10.97
N PHE A 317 -8.30 11.11 -11.09
CA PHE A 317 -7.91 10.53 -12.38
C PHE A 317 -9.05 9.82 -13.07
N THR A 318 -9.98 9.21 -12.32
CA THR A 318 -11.06 8.37 -12.89
C THR A 318 -12.38 9.10 -13.04
N SER A 319 -12.69 10.06 -12.16
CA SER A 319 -13.96 10.77 -12.18
C SER A 319 -13.91 11.95 -13.16
N PRO A 320 -14.93 12.14 -14.00
CA PRO A 320 -15.08 13.34 -14.81
C PRO A 320 -14.97 14.60 -13.95
N PHE A 321 -14.32 15.63 -14.50
CA PHE A 321 -14.25 16.92 -13.83
C PHE A 321 -15.54 17.69 -14.09
N ILE A 322 -16.25 18.06 -13.02
CA ILE A 322 -17.48 18.86 -13.09
C ILE A 322 -17.23 20.15 -12.31
N GLU A 323 -17.28 21.29 -13.00
CA GLU A 323 -17.22 22.60 -12.38
C GLU A 323 -18.65 23.14 -12.23
N THR A 324 -19.15 23.20 -11.00
CA THR A 324 -20.42 23.86 -10.71
C THR A 324 -20.13 25.22 -10.08
N LYS A 325 -20.33 26.31 -10.82
CA LYS A 325 -20.41 27.65 -10.20
C LYS A 325 -21.85 28.11 -10.21
N SER A 326 -22.31 28.65 -9.08
CA SER A 326 -23.63 29.27 -9.02
C SER A 326 -23.70 30.42 -10.03
N PRO A 327 -24.69 30.47 -10.94
CA PRO A 327 -24.88 31.59 -11.86
C PRO A 327 -25.15 32.91 -11.13
N LYS A 328 -25.53 32.85 -9.84
CA LYS A 328 -25.63 34.01 -8.95
C LYS A 328 -24.46 34.04 -7.99
N ARG A 329 -23.74 35.16 -7.95
CA ARG A 329 -22.75 35.46 -6.90
C ARG A 329 -23.42 35.29 -5.53
N GLU A 330 -22.87 34.44 -4.68
CA GLU A 330 -23.37 34.25 -3.31
C GLU A 330 -23.42 35.62 -2.61
N LYS A 331 -24.63 36.06 -2.27
CA LYS A 331 -24.77 37.17 -1.33
C LYS A 331 -24.34 36.63 0.02
N HIS A 332 -23.36 37.28 0.64
CA HIS A 332 -22.95 36.94 2.00
C HIS A 332 -24.20 36.87 2.88
N LEU A 333 -24.42 35.73 3.53
CA LEU A 333 -25.54 35.54 4.44
C LEU A 333 -25.48 36.64 5.50
N GLU A 334 -26.39 37.63 5.40
CA GLU A 334 -26.60 38.57 6.49
C GLU A 334 -27.12 37.78 7.68
N ILE A 335 -26.23 37.47 8.63
CA ILE A 335 -26.60 36.84 9.89
C ILE A 335 -27.44 37.84 10.68
N LYS A 336 -28.76 37.89 10.41
CA LYS A 336 -29.73 38.59 11.25
C LYS A 336 -29.62 38.01 12.66
N LYS A 337 -29.57 38.89 13.68
CA LYS A 337 -29.40 38.51 15.11
C LYS A 337 -30.40 37.45 15.59
N GLU A 338 -31.54 37.30 14.93
CA GLU A 338 -32.57 36.30 15.20
C GLU A 338 -32.10 34.85 14.92
N HIS A 339 -31.23 34.62 13.93
CA HIS A 339 -30.70 33.28 13.62
C HIS A 339 -29.73 32.75 14.69
N LYS A 340 -29.10 33.64 15.48
CA LYS A 340 -28.25 33.24 16.62
C LYS A 340 -29.04 32.67 17.80
N LYS A 341 -30.37 32.87 17.89
CA LYS A 341 -31.19 32.34 18.99
C LYS A 341 -31.47 30.84 18.88
N LYS A 342 -31.51 30.26 17.66
CA LYS A 342 -31.86 28.83 17.47
C LYS A 342 -30.73 27.84 17.76
N VAL A 343 -29.46 28.30 17.84
CA VAL A 343 -28.30 27.40 18.02
C VAL A 343 -27.90 27.22 19.50
N LYS A 344 -28.50 27.95 20.45
CA LYS A 344 -28.18 27.82 21.88
C LYS A 344 -29.00 26.79 22.65
N THR A 345 -30.01 26.14 22.05
CA THR A 345 -30.97 25.31 22.80
C THR A 345 -30.62 23.82 22.88
N PHE A 346 -29.42 23.39 22.46
CA PHE A 346 -29.06 21.96 22.46
C PHE A 346 -27.90 21.57 23.39
N VAL A 347 -27.44 22.44 24.30
CA VAL A 347 -26.47 22.05 25.33
C VAL A 347 -26.80 22.72 26.66
N LYS A 348 -27.69 22.09 27.44
CA LYS A 348 -27.66 22.02 28.91
C LYS A 348 -28.89 21.26 29.40
N LYS A 349 -28.75 19.94 29.55
CA LYS A 349 -29.55 19.19 30.55
C LYS A 349 -28.56 18.84 31.66
N GLU A 350 -28.52 19.68 32.68
CA GLU A 350 -27.85 19.37 33.95
C GLU A 350 -28.67 18.27 34.63
N PHE A 351 -28.04 17.13 34.93
CA PHE A 351 -28.66 16.08 35.74
C PHE A 351 -28.63 16.50 37.22
N PRO A 352 -29.75 16.38 37.96
CA PRO A 352 -29.76 16.66 39.40
C PRO A 352 -28.94 15.61 40.15
N LYS A 353 -28.13 16.07 41.11
CA LYS A 353 -27.47 15.21 42.10
C LYS A 353 -28.50 14.82 43.16
N GLU A 354 -28.93 13.56 43.18
CA GLU A 354 -29.56 12.98 44.36
C GLU A 354 -28.57 12.05 45.08
N VAL A 355 -28.44 12.33 46.38
CA VAL A 355 -27.67 11.59 47.38
C VAL A 355 -28.52 10.41 47.82
N ILE A 356 -28.03 9.18 47.66
CA ILE A 356 -28.59 8.00 48.34
C ILE A 356 -27.44 7.17 48.92
N GLU A 357 -27.58 6.89 50.21
CA GLU A 357 -26.66 6.26 51.15
C GLU A 357 -26.30 4.80 50.79
N GLU A 358 -25.10 4.40 51.21
CA GLU A 358 -24.59 3.02 51.17
C GLU A 358 -25.42 2.07 52.05
N LYS A 359 -25.96 1.00 51.46
CA LYS A 359 -26.23 -0.26 52.17
C LYS A 359 -25.75 -1.47 51.34
N ASN A 360 -25.00 -2.32 52.03
CA ASN A 360 -24.34 -3.54 51.56
C ASN A 360 -25.29 -4.67 51.09
N ILE A 361 -24.70 -5.63 50.36
CA ILE A 361 -25.02 -7.08 50.17
C ILE A 361 -25.69 -7.43 48.80
N PRO A 362 -25.36 -8.55 48.09
CA PRO A 362 -24.08 -9.21 47.73
C PRO A 362 -23.94 -9.48 46.20
N LYS A 363 -22.78 -10.00 45.77
CA LYS A 363 -22.49 -10.50 44.41
C LYS A 363 -23.25 -11.80 44.10
N GLU A 364 -24.06 -11.82 43.04
CA GLU A 364 -24.02 -12.79 41.92
C GLU A 364 -25.26 -12.65 41.00
N ILE A 365 -25.11 -13.16 39.77
CA ILE A 365 -26.08 -13.29 38.68
C ILE A 365 -26.15 -12.06 37.76
N VAL A 366 -25.51 -12.20 36.60
CA VAL A 366 -25.78 -11.44 35.38
C VAL A 366 -26.98 -12.10 34.68
N PRO A 367 -28.14 -11.43 34.49
CA PRO A 367 -29.11 -11.88 33.51
C PRO A 367 -29.20 -10.90 32.32
N LYS A 368 -29.19 -11.51 31.14
CA LYS A 368 -29.61 -10.99 29.82
C LYS A 368 -30.52 -9.76 29.86
N ILE A 369 -30.11 -8.70 29.18
CA ILE A 369 -30.98 -7.57 28.83
C ILE A 369 -31.95 -8.05 27.73
N VAL A 370 -33.23 -8.10 28.07
CA VAL A 370 -34.37 -8.27 27.15
C VAL A 370 -34.87 -6.87 26.77
N LEU A 371 -34.97 -6.60 25.47
CA LEU A 371 -35.57 -5.38 24.92
C LEU A 371 -37.10 -5.39 25.14
N PRO A 372 -37.73 -4.28 25.61
CA PRO A 372 -39.18 -4.22 25.75
C PRO A 372 -39.90 -4.03 24.40
N LYS A 373 -41.10 -4.61 24.33
CA LYS A 373 -42.01 -4.68 23.17
C LYS A 373 -42.61 -3.32 22.80
N GLU A 374 -42.87 -3.19 21.50
CA GLU A 374 -43.59 -2.10 20.82
C GLU A 374 -45.08 -2.08 21.19
N GLU A 375 -45.59 -0.90 21.55
CA GLU A 375 -47.02 -0.57 21.57
C GLU A 375 -47.35 0.26 20.31
N ILE A 376 -48.36 -0.19 19.60
CA ILE A 376 -48.84 0.33 18.31
C ILE A 376 -49.70 1.57 18.56
N ILE A 377 -49.35 2.69 17.95
CA ILE A 377 -50.22 3.88 17.82
C ILE A 377 -50.65 3.97 16.36
N GLU A 378 -51.96 3.99 16.14
CA GLU A 378 -52.63 4.04 14.82
C GLU A 378 -52.28 5.31 14.03
N GLU A 379 -51.81 5.12 12.79
CA GLU A 379 -51.60 6.17 11.80
C GLU A 379 -52.94 6.60 11.16
N LYS A 380 -53.21 7.91 11.21
CA LYS A 380 -54.22 8.54 10.36
C LYS A 380 -53.74 8.49 8.90
N ASN A 381 -54.53 7.82 8.05
CA ASN A 381 -54.40 7.81 6.60
C ASN A 381 -54.42 9.24 6.02
N ILE A 382 -53.25 9.73 5.62
CA ILE A 382 -53.09 10.79 4.62
C ILE A 382 -52.81 10.04 3.31
N PRO A 383 -53.56 10.28 2.22
CA PRO A 383 -53.34 9.54 0.97
C PRO A 383 -51.98 9.92 0.40
N ILE A 384 -51.08 8.93 0.39
CA ILE A 384 -49.81 8.99 -0.34
C ILE A 384 -50.15 8.73 -1.80
N GLU A 385 -50.17 9.80 -2.60
CA GLU A 385 -50.11 9.67 -4.06
C GLU A 385 -48.86 8.86 -4.39
N THR A 386 -49.08 7.70 -4.99
CA THR A 386 -48.01 6.79 -5.35
C THR A 386 -47.34 7.37 -6.59
N ILE A 387 -46.27 8.15 -6.39
CA ILE A 387 -45.36 8.48 -7.47
C ILE A 387 -44.67 7.16 -7.81
N LYS A 388 -45.17 6.48 -8.85
CA LYS A 388 -44.40 5.46 -9.55
C LYS A 388 -43.17 6.18 -10.10
N GLU A 389 -42.02 5.98 -9.48
CA GLU A 389 -40.74 6.19 -10.16
C GLU A 389 -40.71 5.19 -11.31
N GLU A 390 -41.16 5.64 -12.49
CA GLU A 390 -40.71 5.08 -13.75
C GLU A 390 -39.19 5.26 -13.76
N VAL A 391 -38.47 4.18 -13.47
CA VAL A 391 -37.08 4.04 -13.85
C VAL A 391 -37.08 4.03 -15.38
N ILE A 392 -36.92 5.21 -15.97
CA ILE A 392 -36.52 5.34 -17.35
C ILE A 392 -35.06 4.90 -17.37
N GLU A 393 -34.82 3.64 -17.76
CA GLU A 393 -33.52 3.26 -18.31
C GLU A 393 -33.38 4.07 -19.60
N GLU A 394 -32.80 5.26 -19.50
CA GLU A 394 -32.28 5.97 -20.68
C GLU A 394 -31.15 5.10 -21.23
N GLU A 395 -31.46 4.38 -22.32
CA GLU A 395 -30.49 3.87 -23.26
C GLU A 395 -29.54 5.03 -23.61
N ILE A 396 -28.32 5.00 -23.08
CA ILE A 396 -27.26 5.91 -23.52
C ILE A 396 -26.95 5.51 -24.95
N GLU A 397 -27.63 6.13 -25.93
CA GLU A 397 -27.25 6.03 -27.34
C GLU A 397 -25.78 6.46 -27.43
N GLU A 398 -24.85 5.54 -27.69
CA GLU A 398 -23.47 5.90 -28.01
C GLU A 398 -23.50 6.72 -29.32
N HIS A 399 -23.45 8.04 -29.21
CA HIS A 399 -23.41 8.93 -30.37
C HIS A 399 -22.02 8.79 -31.01
N PHE A 400 -21.91 7.90 -32.00
CA PHE A 400 -20.66 7.63 -32.70
C PHE A 400 -20.43 8.70 -33.77
N TYR A 401 -19.51 9.63 -33.50
CA TYR A 401 -19.04 10.62 -34.47
C TYR A 401 -17.71 10.17 -35.07
N HIS A 402 -17.50 10.41 -36.36
CA HIS A 402 -16.21 10.15 -37.00
C HIS A 402 -15.22 11.29 -36.76
N SER A 403 -15.73 12.52 -36.66
CA SER A 403 -14.93 13.73 -36.51
C SER A 403 -15.49 14.65 -35.42
N ILE A 404 -14.63 15.10 -34.51
CA ILE A 404 -14.93 16.17 -33.54
C ILE A 404 -14.14 17.40 -33.93
N ILE A 405 -14.82 18.50 -34.26
CA ILE A 405 -14.22 19.79 -34.58
C ILE A 405 -14.67 20.81 -33.54
N ALA A 406 -13.75 21.62 -33.01
CA ALA A 406 -14.07 22.58 -31.96
C ALA A 406 -13.58 24.00 -32.32
N TRP A 407 -14.52 24.94 -32.45
CA TRP A 407 -14.24 26.33 -32.81
C TRP A 407 -13.71 27.13 -31.62
N ASN A 408 -12.48 27.66 -31.75
CA ASN A 408 -11.85 28.52 -30.74
C ASN A 408 -11.73 27.84 -29.36
N PHE A 409 -11.48 26.53 -29.33
CA PHE A 409 -11.18 25.74 -28.13
C PHE A 409 -9.70 25.35 -28.08
N SER A 410 -9.17 25.15 -26.88
CA SER A 410 -7.91 24.42 -26.70
C SER A 410 -8.15 22.90 -26.72
N GLU A 411 -7.14 22.12 -27.15
CA GLU A 411 -7.21 20.65 -27.11
C GLU A 411 -7.58 20.11 -25.72
N ASP A 412 -7.06 20.78 -24.69
CA ASP A 412 -7.29 20.49 -23.28
C ASP A 412 -8.77 20.64 -22.88
N GLU A 413 -9.46 21.64 -23.41
CA GLU A 413 -10.89 21.85 -23.19
C GLU A 413 -11.72 20.81 -23.93
N VAL A 414 -11.37 20.49 -25.18
CA VAL A 414 -12.06 19.46 -25.98
C VAL A 414 -11.97 18.10 -25.30
N LEU A 415 -10.82 17.73 -24.77
CA LEU A 415 -10.64 16.47 -24.01
C LEU A 415 -11.57 16.39 -22.80
N LEU A 416 -11.72 17.49 -22.05
CA LEU A 416 -12.58 17.54 -20.87
C LEU A 416 -14.08 17.50 -21.23
N VAL A 417 -14.49 18.22 -22.29
CA VAL A 417 -15.87 18.20 -22.79
C VAL A 417 -16.25 16.81 -23.27
N ASN A 418 -15.40 16.19 -24.09
CA ASN A 418 -15.62 14.84 -24.62
C ASN A 418 -15.77 13.82 -23.50
N ASP A 419 -14.90 13.92 -22.49
CA ASP A 419 -14.98 13.07 -21.31
C ASP A 419 -16.25 13.30 -20.49
N PHE A 420 -16.69 14.55 -20.35
CA PHE A 420 -17.92 14.90 -19.63
C PHE A 420 -19.18 14.45 -20.36
N LYS A 421 -19.23 14.62 -21.68
CA LYS A 421 -20.38 14.25 -22.53
C LYS A 421 -20.35 12.78 -23.00
N ASN A 422 -19.31 12.03 -22.64
CA ASN A 422 -19.08 10.66 -23.09
C ASN A 422 -19.04 10.52 -24.63
N ILE A 423 -18.48 11.53 -25.32
CA ILE A 423 -18.37 11.58 -26.78
C ILE A 423 -16.95 11.18 -27.19
N ASN A 424 -16.82 10.25 -28.13
CA ASN A 424 -15.53 9.83 -28.69
C ASN A 424 -15.58 9.81 -30.21
N ALA A 425 -14.46 10.15 -30.84
CA ALA A 425 -14.28 10.08 -32.28
C ALA A 425 -12.82 9.72 -32.62
N PRO A 426 -12.56 9.05 -33.76
CA PRO A 426 -11.22 8.76 -34.24
C PRO A 426 -10.44 10.01 -34.65
N PHE A 427 -11.13 11.05 -35.16
CA PHE A 427 -10.52 12.33 -35.50
C PHE A 427 -11.04 13.44 -34.57
N ILE A 428 -10.11 14.18 -33.94
CA ILE A 428 -10.42 15.30 -33.03
C ILE A 428 -9.48 16.45 -33.38
N SER A 429 -10.03 17.63 -33.69
CA SER A 429 -9.24 18.82 -33.97
C SER A 429 -9.89 20.10 -33.42
N THR A 430 -9.06 21.10 -33.11
CA THR A 430 -9.51 22.47 -32.84
C THR A 430 -9.26 23.33 -34.07
N VAL A 431 -10.09 24.35 -34.28
CA VAL A 431 -10.03 25.25 -35.45
C VAL A 431 -10.32 26.68 -35.04
N GLY A 432 -9.84 27.64 -35.83
CA GLY A 432 -10.01 29.07 -35.58
C GLY A 432 -9.23 29.60 -34.36
N GLY A 433 -9.36 30.91 -34.12
CA GLY A 433 -8.66 31.58 -33.01
C GLY A 433 -7.16 31.79 -33.30
N SER A 434 -6.31 30.87 -32.82
CA SER A 434 -4.85 30.93 -33.02
C SER A 434 -4.33 30.11 -34.21
N HIS A 435 -5.21 29.39 -34.90
CA HIS A 435 -4.88 28.62 -36.11
C HIS A 435 -4.71 29.54 -37.33
N THR A 436 -3.87 29.10 -38.26
CA THR A 436 -3.72 29.71 -39.58
C THR A 436 -4.72 29.13 -40.57
N PHE A 437 -5.01 29.84 -41.66
CA PHE A 437 -5.93 29.36 -42.71
C PHE A 437 -5.51 27.99 -43.29
N GLU A 438 -4.20 27.77 -43.45
CA GLU A 438 -3.64 26.51 -43.98
C GLU A 438 -3.87 25.32 -43.00
N GLU A 439 -3.84 25.59 -41.69
CA GLU A 439 -4.13 24.59 -40.66
C GLU A 439 -5.63 24.25 -40.63
N ASP A 440 -6.49 25.26 -40.72
CA ASP A 440 -7.95 25.08 -40.77
C ASP A 440 -8.38 24.30 -42.05
N GLU A 441 -7.78 24.60 -43.21
CA GLU A 441 -8.03 23.88 -44.48
C GLU A 441 -7.62 22.39 -44.37
N ALA A 442 -6.49 22.09 -43.74
CA ALA A 442 -6.05 20.72 -43.51
C ALA A 442 -6.98 19.92 -42.58
N VAL A 443 -7.71 20.60 -41.68
CA VAL A 443 -8.75 19.97 -40.84
C VAL A 443 -9.98 19.63 -41.69
N ILE A 444 -10.38 20.52 -42.59
CA ILE A 444 -11.51 20.29 -43.50
C ILE A 444 -11.24 19.06 -44.38
N ASP A 445 -10.05 18.96 -44.99
CA ASP A 445 -9.65 17.85 -45.88
C ASP A 445 -9.67 16.46 -45.21
N ARG A 446 -9.55 16.45 -43.88
CA ARG A 446 -9.50 15.24 -43.04
C ARG A 446 -10.82 14.89 -42.37
N ALA A 447 -11.78 15.81 -42.36
CA ALA A 447 -13.10 15.56 -41.79
C ALA A 447 -13.91 14.60 -42.68
N GLU A 448 -14.49 13.57 -42.07
CA GLU A 448 -15.24 12.50 -42.76
C GLU A 448 -16.51 12.10 -41.98
N ASP A 449 -17.49 11.56 -42.71
CA ASP A 449 -18.80 11.06 -42.30
C ASP A 449 -19.59 12.06 -41.43
N LYS A 450 -19.88 11.67 -40.18
CA LYS A 450 -20.66 12.42 -39.19
C LYS A 450 -19.72 13.24 -38.30
N VAL A 451 -19.84 14.57 -38.40
CA VAL A 451 -19.05 15.56 -37.68
C VAL A 451 -19.87 16.17 -36.56
N ILE A 452 -19.32 16.19 -35.34
CA ILE A 452 -19.82 17.08 -34.28
C ILE A 452 -18.95 18.33 -34.19
N PHE A 453 -19.61 19.48 -34.20
CA PHE A 453 -18.97 20.78 -34.21
C PHE A 453 -19.28 21.53 -32.90
N TYR A 454 -18.28 21.65 -32.02
CA TYR A 454 -18.39 22.41 -30.79
C TYR A 454 -18.20 23.90 -31.01
N VAL A 455 -19.14 24.69 -30.47
CA VAL A 455 -19.08 26.16 -30.46
C VAL A 455 -19.37 26.69 -29.07
N LYS A 456 -18.79 27.83 -28.69
CA LYS A 456 -19.06 28.48 -27.41
C LYS A 456 -20.42 29.20 -27.48
N SER A 457 -21.39 28.81 -26.65
CA SER A 457 -22.76 29.32 -26.74
C SER A 457 -22.87 30.83 -26.52
N TRP A 458 -21.96 31.41 -25.74
CA TRP A 458 -21.91 32.84 -25.41
C TRP A 458 -21.20 33.70 -26.47
N GLU A 459 -20.45 33.09 -27.40
CA GLU A 459 -19.82 33.79 -28.52
C GLU A 459 -20.82 33.87 -29.69
N PRO A 460 -20.97 35.03 -30.35
CA PRO A 460 -21.79 35.12 -31.55
C PRO A 460 -21.10 34.40 -32.71
N PRO A 461 -21.85 33.78 -33.64
CA PRO A 461 -21.28 33.20 -34.86
C PRO A 461 -20.66 34.30 -35.73
N THR A 462 -19.34 34.34 -35.74
CA THR A 462 -18.54 35.30 -36.51
C THR A 462 -18.56 34.98 -38.00
N MET A 463 -18.07 35.90 -38.83
CA MET A 463 -18.01 35.68 -40.28
C MET A 463 -17.00 34.56 -40.61
N ASP A 464 -15.82 34.60 -40.02
CA ASP A 464 -14.78 33.56 -40.18
C ASP A 464 -15.29 32.15 -39.83
N PHE A 465 -16.14 32.03 -38.80
CA PHE A 465 -16.78 30.75 -38.46
C PHE A 465 -17.73 30.27 -39.56
N VAL A 466 -18.50 31.19 -40.15
CA VAL A 466 -19.44 30.85 -41.21
C VAL A 466 -18.69 30.43 -42.46
N ASP A 467 -17.61 31.13 -42.81
CA ASP A 467 -16.78 30.80 -43.97
C ASP A 467 -16.20 29.38 -43.82
N PHE A 468 -15.62 29.06 -42.65
CA PHE A 468 -15.14 27.71 -42.35
C PHE A 468 -16.25 26.66 -42.42
N LEU A 469 -17.44 26.97 -41.89
CA LEU A 469 -18.58 26.05 -41.93
C LEU A 469 -19.08 25.82 -43.36
N GLU A 470 -19.06 26.85 -44.22
CA GLU A 470 -19.41 26.73 -45.64
C GLU A 470 -18.43 25.81 -46.38
N ASP A 471 -17.13 25.95 -46.13
CA ASP A 471 -16.11 25.06 -46.68
C ASP A 471 -16.28 23.60 -46.19
N LEU A 472 -16.62 23.43 -44.92
CA LEU A 472 -16.91 22.11 -44.35
C LEU A 472 -18.17 21.47 -44.95
N ILE A 473 -19.22 22.25 -45.23
CA ILE A 473 -20.44 21.78 -45.91
C ILE A 473 -20.13 21.33 -47.34
N ALA A 474 -19.25 22.07 -48.03
CA ALA A 474 -18.85 21.79 -49.40
C ALA A 474 -18.00 20.52 -49.53
N ASN A 475 -17.37 20.05 -48.44
CA ASN A 475 -16.65 18.78 -48.42
C ASN A 475 -17.61 17.59 -48.69
N GLU A 476 -17.32 16.83 -49.74
CA GLU A 476 -18.12 15.67 -50.16
C GLU A 476 -17.99 14.48 -49.21
N ARG A 477 -16.91 14.40 -48.40
CA ARG A 477 -16.71 13.32 -47.44
C ARG A 477 -17.49 13.51 -46.14
N VAL A 478 -18.04 14.70 -45.91
CA VAL A 478 -18.86 15.01 -44.74
C VAL A 478 -20.33 14.87 -45.12
N ASP A 479 -20.99 13.88 -44.51
CA ASP A 479 -22.41 13.60 -44.73
C ASP A 479 -23.30 14.53 -43.90
N GLU A 480 -22.83 14.83 -42.69
CA GLU A 480 -23.70 15.25 -41.59
C GLU A 480 -22.91 16.06 -40.55
N ILE A 481 -23.38 17.28 -40.24
CA ILE A 481 -22.72 18.20 -39.31
C ILE A 481 -23.69 18.60 -38.20
N GLU A 482 -23.39 18.16 -36.98
CA GLU A 482 -24.16 18.50 -35.79
C GLU A 482 -23.44 19.59 -34.99
N ILE A 483 -24.00 20.80 -34.99
CA ILE A 483 -23.46 21.89 -34.19
C ILE A 483 -23.99 21.76 -32.76
N LEU A 484 -23.08 21.58 -31.81
CA LEU A 484 -23.38 21.53 -30.39
C LEU A 484 -22.83 22.80 -29.73
N PRO A 485 -23.70 23.78 -29.41
CA PRO A 485 -23.30 24.90 -28.58
C PRO A 485 -23.02 24.39 -27.17
N LEU A 486 -21.89 24.79 -26.62
CA LEU A 486 -21.47 24.45 -25.28
C LEU A 486 -21.56 25.69 -24.41
N GLY A 487 -22.31 25.57 -23.32
CA GLY A 487 -22.31 26.56 -22.25
C GLY A 487 -20.93 26.68 -21.58
N ILE A 488 -20.76 27.68 -20.72
CA ILE A 488 -19.53 27.83 -19.95
C ILE A 488 -19.31 26.54 -19.14
N SER A 489 -18.05 26.11 -18.98
CA SER A 489 -17.69 24.93 -18.15
C SER A 489 -18.34 24.98 -16.76
N ASP A 490 -18.51 26.19 -16.23
CA ASP A 490 -19.16 26.53 -14.97
C ASP A 490 -20.64 26.13 -14.84
N ASN A 491 -21.35 25.96 -15.97
CA ASN A 491 -22.76 25.57 -16.02
C ASN A 491 -22.92 24.14 -16.58
N SER A 492 -21.94 23.26 -16.38
CA SER A 492 -21.96 21.88 -16.93
C SER A 492 -22.17 21.85 -18.45
N TYR A 493 -21.65 22.86 -19.14
CA TYR A 493 -21.84 23.07 -20.59
C TYR A 493 -23.31 23.22 -21.03
N VAL A 494 -24.24 23.47 -20.09
CA VAL A 494 -25.66 23.69 -20.40
C VAL A 494 -25.86 25.07 -21.02
N VAL A 495 -26.55 25.09 -22.16
CA VAL A 495 -26.81 26.29 -22.96
C VAL A 495 -28.07 26.99 -22.45
N THR A 496 -28.06 28.33 -22.38
CA THR A 496 -29.29 29.06 -22.06
C THR A 496 -30.21 29.11 -23.27
N LYS A 497 -31.54 29.11 -23.06
CA LYS A 497 -32.53 29.24 -24.16
C LYS A 497 -32.26 30.42 -25.11
N LYS A 498 -31.73 31.53 -24.56
CA LYS A 498 -31.38 32.71 -25.35
C LYS A 498 -30.19 32.44 -26.27
N GLU A 499 -29.10 31.88 -25.75
CA GLU A 499 -27.90 31.54 -26.52
C GLU A 499 -28.23 30.53 -27.62
N PHE A 500 -28.99 29.48 -27.28
CA PHE A 500 -29.45 28.49 -28.25
C PHE A 500 -30.25 29.14 -29.38
N SER A 501 -31.18 30.05 -29.06
CA SER A 501 -31.99 30.73 -30.08
C SER A 501 -31.16 31.61 -31.04
N ILE A 502 -30.05 32.19 -30.57
CA ILE A 502 -29.15 33.00 -31.41
C ILE A 502 -28.45 32.10 -32.43
N TRP A 503 -27.89 30.99 -31.96
CA TRP A 503 -27.22 30.00 -32.80
C TRP A 503 -28.21 29.34 -33.78
N ASN A 504 -29.36 28.87 -33.30
CA ASN A 504 -30.38 28.22 -34.14
C ASN A 504 -30.82 29.12 -35.31
N ARG A 505 -31.14 30.40 -35.03
CA ARG A 505 -31.54 31.35 -36.07
C ARG A 505 -30.44 31.58 -37.12
N LYS A 506 -29.17 31.55 -36.72
CA LYS A 506 -28.04 31.72 -37.66
C LYS A 506 -27.91 30.50 -38.56
N ILE A 507 -27.97 29.30 -37.99
CA ILE A 507 -27.82 28.04 -38.73
C ILE A 507 -29.01 27.81 -39.68
N GLU A 508 -30.24 28.07 -39.24
CA GLU A 508 -31.43 28.05 -40.11
C GLU A 508 -31.29 29.02 -41.31
N GLY A 509 -30.60 30.14 -41.10
CA GLY A 509 -30.32 31.14 -42.14
C GLY A 509 -29.45 30.62 -43.29
N LEU A 510 -28.61 29.61 -43.06
CA LEU A 510 -27.72 29.02 -44.08
C LEU A 510 -28.47 28.11 -45.07
N LYS A 511 -29.67 27.64 -44.71
CA LYS A 511 -30.51 26.75 -45.55
C LYS A 511 -29.79 25.50 -46.08
N SER A 512 -28.77 25.02 -45.37
CA SER A 512 -28.07 23.78 -45.72
C SER A 512 -28.87 22.56 -45.28
N LYS A 513 -28.82 21.48 -46.07
CA LYS A 513 -29.42 20.18 -45.70
C LYS A 513 -28.50 19.31 -44.86
N LYS A 514 -27.21 19.68 -44.75
CA LYS A 514 -26.17 18.92 -44.05
C LYS A 514 -25.91 19.38 -42.61
N VAL A 515 -26.48 20.51 -42.19
CA VAL A 515 -26.17 21.14 -40.89
C VAL A 515 -27.42 21.30 -40.04
N TRP A 516 -27.32 20.91 -38.78
CA TRP A 516 -28.32 21.21 -37.77
C TRP A 516 -27.66 21.52 -36.44
N ILE A 517 -28.44 22.11 -35.55
CA ILE A 517 -28.02 22.42 -34.20
C ILE A 517 -28.68 21.44 -33.24
N ILE A 518 -27.89 20.84 -32.36
CA ILE A 518 -28.36 19.94 -31.30
C ILE A 518 -28.29 20.65 -29.96
N ASN A 519 -29.29 20.40 -29.11
CA ASN A 519 -29.24 20.83 -27.72
C ASN A 519 -28.61 19.71 -26.89
N ALA A 520 -27.79 20.07 -25.91
CA ALA A 520 -27.03 19.14 -25.10
C ALA A 520 -27.83 18.55 -23.91
N GLU A 521 -29.17 18.64 -23.95
CA GLU A 521 -30.10 18.18 -22.91
C GLU A 521 -30.39 16.69 -23.02
#